data_AF-A0A942SI35-F1
#
_entry.id   AF-A0A942SI35-F1
#
_cell.length_a   1.000
_cell.length_b   1.000
_cell.length_c   1.000
_cell.angle_alpha   90.00
_cell.angle_beta   90.00
_cell.angle_gamma   90.00
#
_symmetry.space_group_name_H-M   'P 1'
#
loop_
_entity.id
_entity.type
_entity.pdbx_description
1 polymer ?
#
loop_
_entity_poly.entity_id
_entity_poly.type
_entity_poly.pdbx_seq_one_letter_code
_entity_poly.pdbx_strand_id
1 'polypeptide(L)'
;MSHNLFEGFCRLLMRFRYPVSLPEDIAQALGISFSNFLTFDQLIERLIDPNCSPKRLKKYMPREEAEAAFELAYKKDKFLKNSLFSYYFNEGWLEFILQFDDRSRLRRIYVQHKKIQQEGAELRLKEIFPP
;
A
#
# COMPACT_ATOMS: atom_id res chain seq x y z
N MET A 1 22.85 -16.13 -12.43
CA MET A 1 23.60 -14.91 -12.06
C MET A 1 23.24 -13.67 -12.90
N SER A 2 22.44 -13.77 -13.97
CA SER A 2 22.02 -12.64 -14.82
C SER A 2 20.76 -11.87 -14.33
N HIS A 3 19.90 -12.49 -13.52
CA HIS A 3 18.64 -11.87 -13.07
C HIS A 3 18.83 -10.68 -12.11
N ASN A 4 19.81 -10.74 -11.20
CA ASN A 4 20.03 -9.69 -10.18
C ASN A 4 20.53 -8.36 -10.78
N LEU A 5 21.24 -8.40 -11.91
CA LEU A 5 21.75 -7.21 -12.60
C LEU A 5 20.63 -6.49 -13.38
N PHE A 6 19.74 -7.26 -14.01
CA PHE A 6 18.61 -6.73 -14.76
C PHE A 6 17.57 -6.08 -13.83
N GLU A 7 17.24 -6.72 -12.71
CA GLU A 7 16.37 -6.14 -11.67
C GLU A 7 16.95 -4.84 -11.08
N GLY A 8 18.25 -4.81 -10.80
CA GLY A 8 18.93 -3.62 -10.27
C GLY A 8 18.91 -2.44 -11.25
N PHE A 9 19.13 -2.70 -12.53
CA PHE A 9 19.14 -1.66 -13.57
C PHE A 9 17.73 -1.10 -13.82
N CYS A 10 16.72 -1.96 -13.88
CA CYS A 10 15.34 -1.52 -14.02
C CYS A 10 14.84 -0.75 -12.78
N ARG A 11 15.26 -1.13 -11.57
CA ARG A 11 15.00 -0.35 -10.35
C ARG A 11 15.65 1.03 -10.40
N LEU A 12 16.84 1.14 -10.98
CA LEU A 12 17.51 2.42 -11.22
C LEU A 12 16.73 3.29 -12.22
N LEU A 13 16.25 2.71 -13.32
CA LEU A 13 15.41 3.40 -14.31
C LEU A 13 14.06 3.84 -13.73
N MET A 14 13.45 3.02 -12.87
CA MET A 14 12.23 3.42 -12.18
C MET A 14 12.46 4.55 -11.18
N ARG A 15 13.64 4.66 -10.56
CA ARG A 15 13.98 5.84 -9.74
C ARG A 15 14.06 7.14 -10.55
N PHE A 16 14.40 7.08 -11.84
CA PHE A 16 14.30 8.26 -12.71
C PHE A 16 12.84 8.65 -12.97
N ARG A 17 11.93 7.66 -13.04
CA ARG A 17 10.50 7.91 -13.25
C ARG A 17 9.77 8.28 -11.96
N TYR A 18 10.10 7.67 -10.82
CA TYR A 18 9.51 7.95 -9.52
C TYR A 18 10.63 8.15 -8.48
N PRO A 19 11.09 9.40 -8.29
CA PRO A 19 12.24 9.68 -7.45
C PRO A 19 11.97 9.51 -5.95
N VAL A 20 10.69 9.50 -5.53
CA VAL A 20 10.29 9.54 -4.12
C VAL A 20 9.67 8.24 -3.61
N SER A 21 8.69 7.67 -4.32
CA SER A 21 8.05 6.41 -3.95
C SER A 21 7.94 5.49 -5.15
N LEU A 22 8.16 4.20 -4.93
CA LEU A 22 8.05 3.17 -5.97
C LEU A 22 6.75 2.37 -5.80
N PRO A 23 6.13 1.90 -6.90
CA PRO A 23 5.00 0.98 -6.82
C PRO A 23 5.33 -0.30 -6.01
N GLU A 24 6.61 -0.71 -6.03
CA GLU A 24 7.12 -1.83 -5.25
C GLU A 24 7.04 -1.59 -3.73
N ASP A 25 7.21 -0.35 -3.26
CA ASP A 25 7.11 -0.02 -1.84
C ASP A 25 5.69 -0.28 -1.32
N ILE A 26 4.69 -0.01 -2.18
CA ILE A 26 3.27 -0.29 -1.92
C ILE A 26 2.99 -1.78 -2.03
N ALA A 27 3.56 -2.46 -3.03
CA ALA A 27 3.47 -3.91 -3.17
C ALA A 27 3.92 -4.62 -1.88
N GLN A 28 5.07 -4.19 -1.35
CA GLN A 28 5.67 -4.72 -0.13
C GLN A 28 4.84 -4.41 1.12
N ALA A 29 4.27 -3.21 1.19
CA ALA A 29 3.38 -2.83 2.30
C ALA A 29 2.11 -3.69 2.33
N LEU A 30 1.49 -3.92 1.18
CA LEU A 30 0.26 -4.71 1.08
C LEU A 30 0.52 -6.23 1.03
N GLY A 31 1.76 -6.65 0.75
CA GLY A 31 2.12 -8.05 0.51
C GLY A 31 1.54 -8.58 -0.81
N ILE A 32 1.41 -7.72 -1.81
CA ILE A 32 0.94 -8.10 -3.15
C ILE A 32 2.18 -8.39 -4.00
N SER A 33 2.19 -9.54 -4.68
CA SER A 33 3.26 -9.89 -5.60
C SER A 33 2.91 -9.34 -6.99
N PHE A 34 3.72 -8.44 -7.50
CA PHE A 34 3.67 -8.03 -8.91
C PHE A 34 4.70 -8.85 -9.69
N SER A 35 4.29 -9.47 -10.79
CA SER A 35 5.16 -10.29 -11.62
C SER A 35 6.04 -9.47 -12.57
N ASN A 36 5.77 -8.17 -12.75
CA ASN A 36 6.45 -7.27 -13.68
C ASN A 36 6.54 -5.84 -13.13
N PHE A 37 7.39 -5.01 -13.72
CA PHE A 37 7.48 -3.56 -13.51
C PHE A 37 6.11 -2.90 -13.72
N LEU A 38 5.43 -2.59 -12.62
CA LEU A 38 4.07 -2.11 -12.64
C LEU A 38 4.09 -0.58 -12.82
N THR A 39 3.38 -0.07 -13.80
CA THR A 39 3.17 1.38 -13.92
C THR A 39 2.22 1.88 -12.82
N PHE A 40 2.24 3.18 -12.54
CA PHE A 40 1.35 3.76 -11.54
C PHE A 40 -0.13 3.53 -11.87
N ASP A 41 -0.53 3.62 -13.13
CA ASP A 41 -1.93 3.39 -13.53
C ASP A 41 -2.35 1.94 -13.30
N GLN A 42 -1.50 0.98 -13.65
CA GLN A 42 -1.73 -0.44 -13.35
C GLN A 42 -1.78 -0.70 -11.84
N LEU A 43 -1.02 0.05 -11.03
CA LEU A 43 -1.09 -0.03 -9.58
C LEU A 43 -2.46 0.40 -9.09
N ILE A 44 -2.96 1.55 -9.55
CA ILE A 44 -4.29 2.04 -9.18
C ILE A 44 -5.38 1.05 -9.59
N GLU A 45 -5.36 0.56 -10.83
CA GLU A 45 -6.30 -0.45 -11.32
C GLU A 45 -6.30 -1.71 -10.45
N ARG A 46 -5.11 -2.17 -10.05
CA ARG A 46 -4.97 -3.31 -9.13
C ARG A 46 -5.47 -3.01 -7.73
N LEU A 47 -5.25 -1.80 -7.20
CA LEU A 47 -5.69 -1.43 -5.85
C LEU A 47 -7.20 -1.34 -5.75
N ILE A 48 -7.88 -0.89 -6.81
CA ILE A 48 -9.34 -0.76 -6.84
C ILE A 48 -10.05 -2.05 -7.28
N ASP A 49 -9.32 -3.07 -7.76
CA ASP A 49 -9.88 -4.37 -8.10
C ASP A 49 -10.47 -5.04 -6.85
N PRO A 50 -11.78 -5.42 -6.85
CA PRO A 50 -12.42 -6.09 -5.73
C PRO A 50 -11.78 -7.43 -5.33
N ASN A 51 -10.98 -8.03 -6.20
CA ASN A 51 -10.24 -9.28 -5.94
C ASN A 51 -8.85 -9.02 -5.35
N CYS A 52 -8.40 -7.78 -5.32
CA CYS A 52 -7.15 -7.39 -4.70
C CYS A 52 -7.32 -7.39 -3.19
N SER A 53 -6.64 -8.32 -2.54
CA SER A 53 -6.65 -8.44 -1.08
C SER A 53 -5.23 -8.42 -0.56
N PRO A 54 -4.88 -7.46 0.31
CA PRO A 54 -3.58 -7.43 0.95
C PRO A 54 -3.30 -8.75 1.69
N LYS A 55 -2.11 -9.31 1.50
CA LYS A 55 -1.69 -10.53 2.22
C LYS A 55 -1.05 -10.21 3.57
N ARG A 56 -0.35 -9.06 3.63
CA ARG A 56 0.40 -8.63 4.82
C ARG A 56 -0.51 -7.95 5.85
N LEU A 57 -1.58 -7.32 5.38
CA LEU A 57 -2.56 -6.65 6.24
C LEU A 57 -3.81 -7.52 6.39
N LYS A 58 -4.28 -7.67 7.62
CA LYS A 58 -5.39 -8.55 7.96
C LYS A 58 -6.35 -7.85 8.90
N LYS A 59 -7.63 -8.18 8.80
CA LYS A 59 -8.62 -7.64 9.72
C LYS A 59 -8.31 -8.13 11.13
N TYR A 60 -8.47 -7.24 12.10
CA TYR A 60 -8.17 -7.41 13.52
C TYR A 60 -6.68 -7.50 13.90
N MET A 61 -5.76 -7.30 12.95
CA MET A 61 -4.34 -7.29 13.31
C MET A 61 -4.02 -6.11 14.23
N PRO A 62 -3.04 -6.24 15.14
CA PRO A 62 -2.61 -5.15 16.02
C PRO A 62 -2.15 -3.92 15.23
N ARG A 63 -2.42 -2.73 15.77
CA ARG A 63 -2.03 -1.45 15.15
C ARG A 63 -0.55 -1.38 14.82
N GLU A 64 0.32 -1.77 15.74
CA GLU A 64 1.77 -1.71 15.57
C GLU A 64 2.23 -2.53 14.35
N GLU A 65 1.70 -3.75 14.20
CA GLU A 65 1.99 -4.61 13.05
C GLU A 65 1.44 -4.02 11.75
N ALA A 66 0.23 -3.43 11.78
CA ALA A 66 -0.39 -2.84 10.61
C ALA A 66 0.40 -1.61 10.11
N GLU A 67 0.81 -0.75 11.05
CA GLU A 67 1.59 0.44 10.74
C GLU A 67 3.01 0.12 10.28
N ALA A 68 3.63 -0.93 10.83
CA ALA A 68 4.94 -1.41 10.41
C ALA A 68 4.95 -1.90 8.94
N ALA A 69 3.79 -2.26 8.39
CA ALA A 69 3.69 -2.58 6.97
C ALA A 69 4.03 -1.38 6.06
N PHE A 70 3.75 -0.16 6.52
CA PHE A 70 3.93 1.09 5.78
C PHE A 70 5.20 1.84 6.19
N GLU A 71 6.23 1.12 6.62
CA GLU A 71 7.51 1.71 7.04
C GLU A 71 8.16 2.55 5.93
N LEU A 72 7.95 2.19 4.66
CA LEU A 72 8.51 2.91 3.51
C LEU A 72 7.67 4.12 3.06
N ALA A 73 6.55 4.42 3.73
CA ALA A 73 5.73 5.58 3.40
C ALA A 73 6.51 6.88 3.65
N TYR A 74 6.34 7.85 2.74
CA TYR A 74 7.00 9.14 2.82
C TYR A 74 6.50 9.96 4.02
N LYS A 75 5.18 9.99 4.23
CA LYS A 75 4.54 10.64 5.37
C LYS A 75 3.73 9.63 6.18
N LYS A 76 3.77 9.78 7.51
CA LYS A 76 3.09 8.90 8.47
C LYS A 76 2.44 9.75 9.56
N ASP A 77 1.13 9.89 9.52
CA ASP A 77 0.38 10.60 10.56
C ASP A 77 -0.42 9.59 11.39
N LYS A 78 -0.24 9.61 12.71
CA LYS A 78 -0.94 8.70 13.64
C LYS A 78 -1.96 9.49 14.44
N PHE A 79 -3.22 9.05 14.38
CA PHE A 79 -4.34 9.62 15.14
C PHE A 79 -4.88 8.58 16.14
N LEU A 80 -5.83 8.97 16.99
CA LEU A 80 -6.35 8.06 18.01
C LEU A 80 -6.95 6.78 17.39
N LYS A 81 -7.85 6.92 16.41
CA LYS A 81 -8.56 5.81 15.77
C LYS A 81 -8.05 5.44 14.38
N ASN A 82 -7.19 6.28 13.80
CA ASN A 82 -6.77 6.15 12.40
C ASN A 82 -5.26 6.36 12.26
N SER A 83 -4.67 5.85 11.20
CA SER A 83 -3.33 6.23 10.75
C SER A 83 -3.34 6.49 9.24
N LEU A 84 -2.64 7.52 8.80
CA LEU A 84 -2.53 7.95 7.42
C LEU A 84 -1.08 7.74 6.95
N PHE A 85 -0.93 7.06 5.82
CA PHE A 85 0.35 6.81 5.17
C PHE A 85 0.31 7.34 3.75
N SER A 86 1.16 8.31 3.43
CA SER A 86 1.17 8.96 2.12
C SER A 86 2.44 8.60 1.36
N TYR A 87 2.26 8.20 0.10
CA TYR A 87 3.32 7.97 -0.89
C TYR A 87 3.19 9.02 -1.98
N TYR A 88 4.34 9.51 -2.46
CA TYR A 88 4.36 10.55 -3.48
C TYR A 88 4.85 10.00 -4.81
N PHE A 89 3.99 10.11 -5.82
CA PHE A 89 4.29 9.79 -7.21
C PHE A 89 4.17 11.08 -8.06
N ASN A 90 4.67 11.05 -9.29
CA ASN A 90 4.52 12.18 -10.20
C ASN A 90 3.04 12.48 -10.50
N GLU A 91 2.21 11.44 -10.43
CA GLU A 91 0.76 11.51 -10.59
C GLU A 91 0.07 12.11 -9.36
N GLY A 92 0.73 12.23 -8.21
CA GLY A 92 0.22 12.84 -7.00
C GLY A 92 0.36 11.96 -5.75
N TRP A 93 -0.34 12.35 -4.70
CA TRP A 93 -0.37 11.64 -3.43
C TRP A 93 -1.29 10.42 -3.49
N LEU A 94 -0.70 9.26 -3.21
CA LEU A 94 -1.43 8.02 -2.96
C LEU A 94 -1.41 7.72 -1.48
N GLU A 95 -2.59 7.72 -0.87
CA GLU A 95 -2.75 7.72 0.57
C GLU A 95 -3.49 6.48 1.06
N PHE A 96 -3.01 5.90 2.14
CA PHE A 96 -3.62 4.77 2.82
C PHE A 96 -4.08 5.20 4.20
N ILE A 97 -5.38 5.07 4.46
CA ILE A 97 -6.00 5.35 5.75
C ILE A 97 -6.34 4.03 6.41
N LEU A 98 -5.62 3.70 7.48
CA LEU A 98 -5.90 2.55 8.33
C LEU A 98 -6.85 3.00 9.44
N GLN A 99 -7.98 2.31 9.59
CA GLN A 99 -8.93 2.54 10.67
C GLN A 99 -8.87 1.40 11.69
N PHE A 100 -8.84 1.76 12.97
CA PHE A 100 -8.71 0.84 14.09
C PHE A 100 -9.97 0.87 14.97
N ASP A 101 -10.25 -0.26 15.64
CA ASP A 101 -11.28 -0.30 16.69
C ASP A 101 -10.75 0.26 18.03
N ASP A 102 -11.63 0.32 19.04
CA ASP A 102 -11.26 0.83 20.38
C ASP A 102 -10.22 -0.05 21.11
N ARG A 103 -9.87 -1.22 20.56
CA ARG A 103 -8.79 -2.09 21.04
C ARG A 103 -7.52 -1.95 20.19
N SER A 104 -7.41 -0.90 19.38
CA SER A 104 -6.28 -0.65 18.48
C SER A 104 -6.03 -1.80 17.48
N ARG A 105 -7.11 -2.40 16.95
CA ARG A 105 -7.01 -3.46 15.93
C ARG A 105 -7.55 -2.99 14.60
N LEU A 106 -6.85 -3.33 13.52
CA LEU A 106 -7.19 -2.89 12.16
C LEU A 106 -8.59 -3.39 11.76
N ARG A 107 -9.43 -2.49 11.24
CA ARG A 107 -10.78 -2.83 10.78
C ARG A 107 -10.93 -2.66 9.28
N ARG A 108 -10.42 -1.54 8.77
CA ARG A 108 -10.59 -1.13 7.38
C ARG A 108 -9.34 -0.42 6.88
N ILE A 109 -9.12 -0.47 5.58
CA ILE A 109 -8.12 0.34 4.89
C ILE A 109 -8.82 1.03 3.74
N TYR A 110 -8.65 2.33 3.66
CA TYR A 110 -9.05 3.11 2.49
C TYR A 110 -7.81 3.53 1.71
N VAL A 111 -7.90 3.46 0.39
CA VAL A 111 -6.93 4.03 -0.52
C VAL A 111 -7.53 5.27 -1.17
N GLN A 112 -6.80 6.38 -1.13
CA GLN A 112 -7.20 7.65 -1.72
C GLN A 112 -6.14 8.13 -2.70
N HIS A 113 -6.61 8.58 -3.85
CA HIS A 113 -5.78 9.21 -4.88
C HIS A 113 -6.71 9.94 -5.85
N LYS A 114 -6.25 10.99 -6.53
CA LYS A 114 -7.06 11.78 -7.47
C LYS A 114 -7.65 10.99 -8.65
N LYS A 115 -7.07 9.83 -8.97
CA LYS A 115 -7.55 8.88 -10.01
C LYS A 115 -8.53 7.84 -9.46
N ILE A 116 -8.74 7.79 -8.15
CA ILE A 116 -9.73 6.96 -7.46
C ILE A 116 -10.93 7.90 -7.17
N GLN A 117 -12.16 7.35 -7.13
CA GLN A 117 -13.38 8.14 -6.84
C GLN A 117 -13.19 9.06 -5.61
N GLN A 118 -13.96 10.14 -5.53
CA GLN A 118 -13.76 11.22 -4.53
C GLN A 118 -13.68 10.76 -3.07
N GLU A 119 -14.33 9.64 -2.71
CA GLU A 119 -14.31 9.10 -1.34
C GLU A 119 -13.16 8.10 -1.09
N GLY A 120 -12.41 7.74 -2.12
CA GLY A 120 -11.44 6.64 -2.11
C GLY A 120 -12.07 5.27 -2.38
N ALA A 121 -11.27 4.22 -2.27
CA ALA A 121 -11.73 2.84 -2.36
C ALA A 121 -11.35 2.07 -1.08
N GLU A 122 -12.23 1.20 -0.61
CA GLU A 122 -11.93 0.31 0.52
C GLU A 122 -11.20 -0.95 0.03
N LEU A 123 -10.04 -1.24 0.62
CA LEU A 123 -9.32 -2.49 0.34
C LEU A 123 -9.92 -3.63 1.16
N ARG A 124 -10.23 -4.75 0.50
CA ARG A 124 -10.79 -5.93 1.16
C ARG A 124 -9.73 -6.67 1.97
N LEU A 125 -9.82 -6.55 3.28
CA LEU A 125 -9.02 -7.31 4.23
C LEU A 125 -9.57 -8.71 4.44
N LYS A 126 -8.67 -9.72 4.48
CA LYS A 126 -9.04 -11.06 4.93
C LYS A 126 -9.28 -11.06 6.43
N GLU A 127 -10.33 -11.75 6.86
CA GLU A 127 -10.58 -12.02 8.27
C GLU A 127 -9.63 -13.13 8.73
N ILE A 128 -8.92 -12.90 9.84
CA ILE A 128 -8.33 -13.99 10.59
C ILE A 128 -9.46 -14.53 11.44
N PHE A 129 -9.96 -15.72 11.11
CA PHE A 129 -10.72 -16.47 12.09
C PHE A 129 -9.75 -16.84 13.22
N PRO A 130 -10.00 -16.42 14.47
CA PRO A 130 -9.25 -16.99 15.57
C PRO A 130 -9.49 -18.52 15.57
N PRO A 131 -8.47 -19.34 15.87
CA PRO A 131 -8.67 -20.76 16.15
C PRO A 131 -9.61 -20.97 17.34
#